data_AF-A0A0R2RX11-F1
#
_entry.id   AF-A0A0R2RX11-F1
#
_cell.length_a   1.000
_cell.length_b   1.000
_cell.length_c   1.000
_cell.angle_alpha   90.00
_cell.angle_beta   90.00
_cell.angle_gamma   90.00
#
_symmetry.space_group_name_H-M   'P 1'
#
loop_
_entity.id
_entity.type
_entity.pdbx_description
1 polymer ?
#
loop_
_entity_poly.entity_id
_entity_poly.type
_entity_poly.pdbx_seq_one_letter_code
_entity_poly.pdbx_strand_id
1 'polypeptide(L)' 'MNLTSNLRLIILLCLSLGLAPFFPEPHIWGKLKWVAGGAVGMQPMDYFDLLMHGAPFLLLARWLFLALKK' A
#
# COMPACT_ATOMS: atom_id res chain seq x y z
N MET A 1 -18.52 3.07 -12.56
CA MET A 1 -17.15 2.51 -12.68
C MET A 1 -16.87 1.64 -11.47
N ASN A 2 -16.41 0.39 -11.63
CA ASN A 2 -16.02 -0.43 -10.48
C ASN A 2 -14.58 -0.05 -10.07
N LEU A 3 -14.44 0.57 -8.89
CA LEU A 3 -13.16 1.01 -8.33
C LEU A 3 -12.12 -0.12 -8.28
N THR A 4 -12.57 -1.32 -7.90
CA THR A 4 -11.70 -2.47 -7.63
C THR A 4 -11.22 -3.22 -8.86
N SER A 5 -11.77 -2.90 -10.04
CA SER A 5 -11.41 -3.52 -11.32
C SER A 5 -10.76 -2.53 -12.30
N ASN A 6 -10.72 -1.24 -11.96
CA ASN A 6 -10.16 -0.21 -12.82
C ASN A 6 -8.65 -0.07 -12.60
N LEU A 7 -7.85 -0.76 -13.43
CA LEU A 7 -6.39 -0.77 -13.33
C LEU A 7 -5.77 0.64 -13.32
N ARG A 8 -6.24 1.56 -14.17
CA ARG A 8 -5.68 2.92 -14.23
C ARG A 8 -5.83 3.64 -12.90
N LEU A 9 -6.99 3.49 -12.27
CA LEU A 9 -7.27 4.09 -10.97
C LEU A 9 -6.49 3.42 -9.84
N ILE A 10 -6.34 2.09 -9.89
CA ILE A 10 -5.53 1.33 -8.93
C ILE A 10 -4.06 1.77 -8.99
N ILE A 11 -3.50 1.87 -10.20
CA ILE A 11 -2.12 2.35 -10.41
C ILE A 11 -1.99 3.78 -9.89
N LEU A 12 -2.95 4.66 -10.20
CA LEU A 12 -2.94 6.04 -9.71
C LEU A 12 -2.96 6.10 -8.18
N LEU A 13 -3.77 5.27 -7.50
CA LEU A 13 -3.78 5.18 -6.04
C LEU A 13 -2.46 4.65 -5.47
N CYS A 14 -1.84 3.67 -6.11
CA CYS A 14 -0.52 3.17 -5.68
C CYS A 14 0.55 4.27 -5.80
N LEU A 15 0.58 4.95 -6.95
CA LEU A 15 1.57 5.99 -7.25
C LEU A 15 1.32 7.31 -6.51
N SER A 16 0.16 7.49 -5.88
CA SER A 16 -0.17 8.67 -5.08
C SER A 16 -0.23 8.30 -3.60
N LEU A 17 -1.41 7.93 -3.11
CA LEU A 17 -1.66 7.60 -1.71
C LEU A 17 -0.73 6.49 -1.20
N GLY A 18 -0.45 5.46 -2.01
CA GLY A 18 0.36 4.33 -1.54
C GLY A 18 1.83 4.68 -1.29
N LEU A 19 2.41 5.55 -2.12
CA LEU A 19 3.82 5.95 -2.02
C LEU A 19 4.04 7.26 -1.27
N ALA A 20 2.99 8.01 -0.98
CA ALA A 20 3.11 9.25 -0.23
C ALA A 20 3.56 9.00 1.22
N PRO A 21 4.19 9.99 1.86
CA PRO A 21 5.04 11.02 1.26
C PRO A 21 6.26 10.38 0.59
N PHE A 22 6.72 10.93 -0.53
CA PHE A 22 7.80 10.32 -1.33
C PHE A 22 9.21 10.60 -0.80
N PHE A 23 9.37 11.64 0.01
CA PHE A 23 10.65 12.09 0.54
C PHE A 23 10.62 12.16 2.07
N PRO A 24 11.70 11.76 2.77
CA PRO A 24 12.94 11.17 2.25
C PRO A 24 12.76 9.75 1.70
N GLU A 25 11.71 9.05 2.12
CA GLU A 25 11.28 7.76 1.57
C GLU A 25 9.76 7.58 1.77
N PRO A 26 9.09 6.72 0.96
CA PRO A 26 7.69 6.36 1.13
C PRO A 26 7.36 5.88 2.55
N HIS A 27 6.26 6.38 3.14
CA HIS A 27 5.82 5.91 4.47
C HIS A 27 5.67 4.39 4.50
N ILE A 28 5.04 3.80 3.49
CA ILE A 28 4.89 2.34 3.40
C ILE A 28 6.23 1.63 3.52
N TRP A 29 7.28 2.15 2.90
CA TRP A 29 8.60 1.53 2.93
C TRP A 29 9.23 1.62 4.33
N GLY A 30 9.15 2.79 4.97
CA GLY A 30 9.59 2.98 6.35
C GLY A 30 8.86 2.04 7.33
N LYS A 31 7.53 1.96 7.23
CA LYS A 31 6.71 1.08 8.08
C LYS A 31 7.01 -0.40 7.84
N LEU A 32 7.22 -0.85 6.59
CA LEU A 32 7.59 -2.24 6.29
C LEU A 32 8.94 -2.61 6.91
N LYS A 33 9.96 -1.73 6.83
CA LYS A 33 11.25 -1.94 7.52
C LYS A 33 11.08 -2.00 9.03
N TRP A 34 10.23 -1.13 9.59
CA TRP A 34 9.95 -1.11 11.03
C TRP A 34 9.28 -2.42 11.49
N VAL A 35 8.30 -2.92 10.73
CA VAL A 35 7.67 -4.23 11.00
C VAL A 35 8.67 -5.37 10.86
N ALA A 36 9.54 -5.35 9.84
CA ALA A 36 10.60 -6.33 9.67
C ALA A 36 11.61 -6.33 10.85
N GLY A 37 11.81 -5.19 11.49
CA GLY A 37 12.58 -5.02 12.72
C GLY A 37 11.84 -5.41 14.01
N GLY A 38 10.65 -6.04 13.92
CA GLY A 38 9.87 -6.49 15.06
C GLY A 38 8.83 -5.50 15.58
N ALA A 39 8.57 -4.40 14.85
CA ALA A 39 7.57 -3.38 15.20
C ALA A 39 7.70 -2.80 16.62
N VAL A 40 8.92 -2.80 17.17
CA VAL A 40 9.19 -2.32 18.53
C VAL A 40 8.79 -0.85 18.64
N GLY A 41 7.88 -0.54 19.56
CA GLY A 41 7.40 0.81 19.81
C GLY A 41 6.33 1.33 18.84
N MET A 42 5.87 0.54 17.86
CA MET A 42 4.79 0.97 16.96
C MET A 42 3.50 1.26 17.74
N GLN A 43 2.90 2.41 17.44
CA GLN A 43 1.61 2.81 17.98
C GLN A 43 0.48 2.37 17.04
N PRO A 44 -0.78 2.30 17.51
CA PRO A 44 -1.94 1.98 16.66
C PRO A 44 -2.02 2.87 15.39
N MET A 45 -1.64 4.14 15.50
CA MET A 45 -1.61 5.06 14.37
C MET A 45 -0.55 4.71 13.32
N ASP A 46 0.57 4.10 13.72
CA ASP A 46 1.60 3.62 12.79
C ASP A 46 1.11 2.42 11.98
N TYR A 47 0.35 1.52 12.61
CA TYR A 47 -0.30 0.41 11.92
C TYR A 47 -1.40 0.89 10.99
N PHE A 48 -2.16 1.90 11.39
CA PHE A 48 -3.15 2.53 10.53
C PHE A 48 -2.49 3.17 9.30
N ASP A 49 -1.39 3.90 9.49
CA ASP A 49 -0.61 4.49 8.42
C ASP A 49 -0.06 3.42 7.45
N LEU A 50 0.47 2.30 7.98
CA LEU A 50 0.89 1.15 7.18
C LEU A 50 -0.27 0.56 6.36
N LEU A 51 -1.44 0.37 6.98
CA LEU A 51 -2.63 -0.17 6.31
C LEU A 51 -3.13 0.79 5.22
N MET A 52 -3.22 2.09 5.51
CA MET A 52 -3.69 3.11 4.57
C MET A 52 -2.82 3.16 3.32
N HIS A 53 -1.50 3.23 3.50
CA HIS A 53 -0.55 3.29 2.38
C HIS A 53 -0.39 1.92 1.71
N GLY A 54 -0.60 0.82 2.44
CA GLY A 54 -0.58 -0.55 1.93
C GLY A 54 -1.81 -0.97 1.13
N ALA A 55 -2.99 -0.42 1.43
CA ALA A 55 -4.25 -0.84 0.82
C ALA A 55 -4.29 -0.74 -0.71
N PRO A 56 -3.76 0.32 -1.36
CA PRO A 56 -3.65 0.38 -2.82
C PRO A 56 -2.86 -0.79 -3.41
N PHE A 57 -1.76 -1.20 -2.78
CA PHE A 57 -0.92 -2.30 -3.26
C PHE A 57 -1.60 -3.66 -3.08
N LEU A 58 -2.34 -3.86 -1.99
CA LEU A 58 -3.17 -5.06 -1.81
C LEU A 58 -4.25 -5.15 -2.89
N LEU A 59 -4.85 -4.01 -3.25
CA LEU A 59 -5.82 -3.96 -4.35
C LEU A 59 -5.18 -4.28 -5.70
N LEU A 60 -3.98 -3.76 -5.96
CA LEU A 60 -3.19 -4.10 -7.14
C LEU A 60 -2.82 -5.58 -7.19
N ALA A 61 -2.35 -6.16 -6.08
CA ALA A 61 -2.02 -7.57 -5.97
C ALA A 61 -3.24 -8.46 -6.23
N ARG A 62 -4.40 -8.12 -5.67
CA ARG A 62 -5.67 -8.80 -5.97
C ARG A 62 -6.00 -8.76 -7.45
N TRP A 63 -5.88 -7.58 -8.09
CA TRP A 63 -6.16 -7.43 -9.51
C TRP A 63 -5.24 -8.30 -10.36
N LEU A 64 -3.93 -8.29 -10.08
CA LEU A 64 -2.93 -9.10 -10.76
C LEU A 64 -3.21 -10.60 -10.61
N PHE A 65 -3.54 -11.05 -9.41
CA PHE A 65 -3.89 -12.45 -9.15
C PHE A 65 -5.10 -12.91 -9.98
N LEU A 66 -6.14 -12.08 -10.08
CA LEU A 66 -7.30 -12.37 -10.92
C LEU A 66 -6.98 -12.31 -12.42
N ALA A 67 -6.05 -11.44 -12.83
CA ALA A 67 -5.60 -11.35 -14.21
C ALA A 67 -4.79 -12.60 -14.64
N LEU A 68 -3.99 -13.17 -13.73
CA LEU A 68 -3.20 -14.40 -13.97
C LEU A 68 -4.04 -15.68 -13.97
N LYS A 69 -5.24 -15.66 -13.38
CA LYS A 69 -6.17 -16.80 -13.35
C LYS A 69 -7.08 -16.88 -14.57
N LYS A 70 -7.05 -15.88 -15.44
CA LYS A 70 -7.75 -15.89 -16.72
C LYS A 70 -6.85 -16.51 -17.77
#